data_AF-A0A0Q8W2Z0-F1
#
_entry.id   AF-A0A0Q8W2Z0-F1
#
_cell.length_a   1.000
_cell.length_b   1.000
_cell.length_c   1.000
_cell.angle_alpha   90.00
_cell.angle_beta   90.00
_cell.angle_gamma   90.00
#
_symmetry.space_group_name_H-M   'P 1'
#
loop_
_entity.id
_entity.type
_entity.pdbx_description
1 polymer ?
#
loop_
_entity_poly.entity_id
_entity_poly.type
_entity_poly.pdbx_seq_one_letter_code
_entity_poly.pdbx_strand_id
1 'polypeptide(L)' 'MRTTVRIESEALRAASAELDRKLQAADESLRKSFAGLPLEEIVPEVERSLDEIGVEIPPAEVRAWAQHISDRTDHELVLR' A
#
# COMPACT_ATOMS: atom_id res chain seq x y z
N MET A 1 12.47 6.21 1.66
CA MET A 1 11.05 6.26 1.32
C MET A 1 10.49 4.87 1.51
N ARG A 2 9.73 4.72 2.59
CA ARG A 2 9.31 3.45 3.17
C ARG A 2 7.84 3.57 3.58
N THR A 3 7.03 2.58 3.21
CA THR A 3 5.70 2.41 3.77
C THR A 3 5.81 1.67 5.10
N THR A 4 5.24 2.24 6.16
CA THR A 4 5.10 1.63 7.47
C THR A 4 3.65 1.22 7.69
N VAL A 5 3.41 -0.07 7.91
CA VAL A 5 2.04 -0.58 8.12
C VAL A 5 1.72 -0.59 9.61
N ARG A 6 0.62 0.06 9.99
CA ARG A 6 0.06 0.00 11.34
C ARG A 6 -1.26 -0.77 11.32
N ILE A 7 -1.28 -1.93 11.97
CA ILE A 7 -2.45 -2.80 12.04
C ILE A 7 -3.18 -2.57 13.36
N GLU A 8 -4.36 -1.96 13.30
CA GLU A 8 -5.23 -1.73 14.46
C GLU A 8 -6.17 -2.91 14.73
N SER A 9 -6.43 -3.74 13.73
CA SER A 9 -7.33 -4.90 13.83
C SER A 9 -6.70 -6.10 14.55
N GLU A 10 -7.39 -6.62 15.57
CA GLU A 10 -6.94 -7.78 16.35
C GLU A 10 -6.97 -9.08 15.52
N ALA A 11 -7.89 -9.18 14.55
CA ALA A 11 -7.99 -10.31 13.61
C ALA A 11 -6.78 -10.40 12.64
N LEU A 12 -6.19 -9.26 12.27
CA LEU A 12 -5.02 -9.17 11.39
C LEU A 12 -3.69 -9.36 12.13
N ARG A 13 -3.66 -9.29 13.48
CA ARG A 13 -2.41 -9.44 14.26
C ARG A 13 -1.74 -10.80 14.10
N ALA A 14 -2.51 -11.89 14.03
CA ALA A 14 -1.95 -13.24 13.88
C ALA A 14 -1.41 -13.51 12.45
N ALA A 15 -1.93 -12.82 11.44
CA ALA A 15 -1.45 -12.83 10.06
C ALA A 15 -0.41 -11.72 9.76
N SER A 16 -0.08 -10.89 10.76
CA SER A 16 0.58 -9.59 10.56
C SER A 16 1.95 -9.67 9.92
N ALA A 17 2.80 -10.63 10.27
CA ALA A 17 4.16 -10.70 9.76
C ALA A 17 4.24 -11.14 8.29
N GLU A 18 3.29 -11.95 7.83
CA GLU A 18 3.22 -12.31 6.41
C GLU A 18 2.54 -11.22 5.59
N LEU A 19 1.48 -10.62 6.13
CA LEU A 19 0.80 -9.50 5.51
C LEU A 19 1.72 -8.28 5.37
N ASP A 20 2.45 -7.91 6.42
CA ASP A 20 3.42 -6.80 6.40
C ASP A 20 4.50 -7.03 5.33
N ARG A 21 5.00 -8.27 5.20
CA ARG A 21 5.94 -8.62 4.12
C ARG A 21 5.33 -8.48 2.72
N LYS A 22 4.08 -8.91 2.52
CA LYS A 22 3.37 -8.77 1.24
C LYS A 22 3.15 -7.30 0.88
N LEU A 23 2.72 -6.48 1.85
CA LEU A 23 2.51 -5.04 1.66
C LEU A 23 3.83 -4.30 1.37
N GLN A 24 4.91 -4.62 2.09
CA GLN A 24 6.23 -4.06 1.81
C GLN A 24 6.75 -4.45 0.42
N ALA A 25 6.52 -5.70 0.00
CA ALA A 25 6.92 -6.16 -1.32
C ALA A 25 6.12 -5.47 -2.44
N ALA A 26 4.80 -5.30 -2.26
CA ALA A 26 3.97 -4.55 -3.19
C ALA A 26 4.39 -3.08 -3.28
N ASP A 27 4.61 -2.43 -2.13
CA ASP A 27 5.13 -1.06 -2.07
C ASP A 27 6.42 -0.89 -2.88
N GLU A 28 7.39 -1.79 -2.66
CA GLU A 28 8.67 -1.74 -3.35
C GLU A 28 8.50 -1.97 -4.86
N SER A 29 7.64 -2.90 -5.26
CA SER A 29 7.34 -3.19 -6.67
C SER A 29 6.70 -1.99 -7.37
N LEU A 30 5.70 -1.38 -6.73
CA LEU A 30 4.97 -0.23 -7.24
C LEU A 30 5.90 1.00 -7.35
N ARG A 31 6.74 1.25 -6.34
CA ARG A 31 7.74 2.33 -6.41
C ARG A 31 8.76 2.13 -7.51
N LYS A 32 9.20 0.90 -7.78
CA LYS A 32 10.14 0.64 -8.88
C LYS A 32 9.51 0.90 -10.25
N SER A 33 8.23 0.59 -10.39
CA SER A 33 7.55 0.57 -11.69
C SER A 33 6.84 1.89 -12.02
N PHE A 34 6.33 2.61 -11.01
CA PHE A 34 5.41 3.74 -11.23
C PHE A 34 5.83 5.05 -10.54
N ALA A 35 7.00 5.12 -9.88
CA ALA A 35 7.38 6.33 -9.15
C ALA A 35 7.65 7.55 -10.05
N GLY A 36 6.90 8.62 -9.81
CA GLY A 36 6.93 9.85 -10.60
C GLY A 36 5.93 9.88 -11.76
N LEU A 37 5.03 8.89 -11.84
CA LEU A 37 3.88 8.92 -12.75
C LEU A 37 2.70 9.67 -12.13
N PRO A 38 1.73 10.13 -12.96
CA PRO A 38 0.49 10.74 -12.47
C PRO A 38 -0.32 9.80 -11.58
N LEU A 39 -0.99 10.33 -10.55
CA LEU A 39 -1.80 9.52 -9.62
C LEU A 39 -2.86 8.66 -10.31
N GLU A 40 -3.50 9.19 -11.34
CA GLU A 40 -4.52 8.48 -12.12
C GLU A 40 -4.00 7.21 -12.80
N GLU A 41 -2.70 7.11 -13.06
CA GLU A 41 -2.05 5.90 -13.56
C GLU A 41 -1.66 4.94 -12.44
N ILE A 42 -1.36 5.46 -11.24
CA ILE A 42 -0.87 4.67 -10.09
C ILE A 42 -2.03 4.03 -9.32
N VAL A 43 -3.14 4.75 -9.13
CA VAL A 43 -4.29 4.30 -8.31
C VAL A 43 -4.80 2.93 -8.74
N PRO A 44 -5.07 2.65 -10.04
CA PRO A 44 -5.56 1.33 -10.48
C PRO A 44 -4.57 0.18 -10.19
N GLU A 45 -3.27 0.48 -10.17
CA GLU A 45 -2.22 -0.52 -9.94
C GLU A 45 -2.03 -0.80 -8.44
N VAL A 46 -2.23 0.22 -7.59
CA VAL A 46 -2.34 0.04 -6.15
C VAL A 46 -3.57 -0.82 -5.82
N GLU A 47 -4.73 -0.52 -6.41
CA GLU A 47 -5.95 -1.32 -6.23
C GLU A 47 -5.74 -2.78 -6.65
N ARG A 48 -5.11 -3.01 -7.80
CA ARG A 48 -4.78 -4.37 -8.27
C ARG A 48 -3.85 -5.10 -7.31
N SER A 49 -2.77 -4.45 -6.85
CA SER A 49 -1.82 -5.07 -5.91
C SER A 49 -2.48 -5.43 -4.57
N LEU A 50 -3.38 -4.57 -4.09
CA LEU A 50 -4.16 -4.81 -2.88
C LEU A 50 -5.11 -6.00 -3.03
N ASP A 51 -5.82 -6.10 -4.15
CA ASP A 51 -6.71 -7.21 -4.47
C ASP A 51 -5.94 -8.55 -4.58
N GLU A 52 -4.76 -8.56 -5.21
CA GLU A 52 -3.88 -9.73 -5.27
C GLU A 52 -3.42 -10.23 -3.90
N ILE A 53 -3.29 -9.33 -2.92
CA ILE A 53 -2.91 -9.64 -1.54
C ILE A 53 -4.16 -9.98 -0.69
N GLY A 54 -5.36 -9.74 -1.21
CA GLY A 54 -6.63 -9.93 -0.49
C GLY A 54 -6.86 -8.87 0.58
N VAL A 55 -6.39 -7.64 0.34
CA VAL A 55 -6.50 -6.51 1.27
C VAL A 55 -7.46 -5.49 0.71
N GLU A 56 -8.53 -5.23 1.45
CA GLU A 56 -9.45 -4.15 1.14
C GLU A 56 -9.20 -2.98 2.09
N ILE A 57 -8.97 -1.79 1.54
CA ILE A 57 -8.83 -0.54 2.30
C ILE A 57 -9.74 0.53 1.70
N PRO A 58 -10.11 1.57 2.49
CA PRO A 58 -10.91 2.66 1.97
C PRO A 58 -10.26 3.33 0.75
N PRO A 59 -11.05 3.82 -0.24
CA PRO A 59 -10.50 4.49 -1.42
C PRO A 59 -9.60 5.70 -1.11
N ALA A 60 -9.83 6.35 0.03
CA ALA A 60 -8.98 7.44 0.52
C ALA A 60 -7.55 6.96 0.83
N GLU A 61 -7.41 5.77 1.43
CA GLU A 61 -6.12 5.16 1.76
C GLU A 61 -5.40 4.67 0.50
N VAL A 62 -6.13 4.06 -0.45
CA VAL A 62 -5.60 3.71 -1.77
C VAL A 62 -4.97 4.94 -2.44
N ARG A 63 -5.72 6.06 -2.45
CA ARG A 63 -5.24 7.30 -3.06
C ARG A 63 -4.04 7.89 -2.30
N ALA A 64 -4.02 7.80 -0.98
CA ALA A 64 -2.89 8.24 -0.16
C ALA A 64 -1.62 7.43 -0.45
N TRP A 65 -1.76 6.10 -0.62
CA TRP A 65 -0.65 5.24 -0.99
C TRP A 65 -0.15 5.54 -2.42
N ALA A 66 -1.07 5.74 -3.37
CA ALA A 66 -0.70 6.15 -4.73
C ALA A 66 0.03 7.51 -4.75
N GLN A 67 -0.42 8.48 -3.95
CA GLN A 67 0.23 9.78 -3.78
C GLN A 67 1.66 9.61 -3.25
N HIS A 68 1.84 8.75 -2.25
CA HIS A 68 3.16 8.42 -1.72
C HIS A 68 4.10 7.84 -2.80
N ILE A 69 3.63 6.93 -3.64
CA ILE A 69 4.42 6.36 -4.74
C ILE A 69 4.80 7.45 -5.75
N SER A 70 3.85 8.31 -6.12
CA SER A 70 4.04 9.46 -7.03
C SER A 70 5.11 10.42 -6.50
N ASP A 71 4.90 10.93 -5.28
CA ASP A 71 5.75 11.94 -4.64
C ASP A 71 7.06 11.35 -4.11
N ARG A 72 7.16 10.04 -4.22
CA ARG A 72 8.18 9.18 -3.64
C ARG A 72 8.23 9.24 -2.12
N THR A 73 7.33 9.85 -1.36
CA THR A 73 7.51 10.21 0.08
C THR A 73 7.56 9.03 1.07
N ASP A 74 7.42 9.22 2.37
CA ASP A 74 7.14 8.13 3.34
C ASP A 74 5.62 8.03 3.55
N HIS A 75 5.09 6.85 3.89
CA HIS A 75 3.65 6.64 4.08
C HIS A 75 3.35 5.70 5.24
N GLU A 76 2.33 6.03 6.02
CA GLU A 76 1.80 5.18 7.08
C GLU A 76 0.45 4.62 6.61
N LEU A 77 0.40 3.30 6.40
CA LEU A 77 -0.84 2.61 6.04
C LEU A 77 -1.50 2.09 7.31
N VAL A 78 -2.72 2.53 7.59
CA VAL A 78 -3.48 2.09 8.78
C VAL A 78 -4.55 1.08 8.37
N LEU A 79 -4.37 -0.18 8.77
CA LEU A 79 -5.33 -1.26 8.53
C LEU A 79 -6.25 -1.43 9.76
N ARG A 80 -7.56 -1.28 9.58
CA ARG A 80 -8.59 -1.37 10.62
C ARG A 80 -9.47 -2.60 10.45
#